data_AF-A0A7Y0KCT4-F1
#
_entry.id   AF-A0A7Y0KCT4-F1
#
_cell.length_a   1.000
_cell.length_b   1.000
_cell.length_c   1.000
_cell.angle_alpha   90.00
_cell.angle_beta   90.00
_cell.angle_gamma   90.00
#
_symmetry.space_group_name_H-M   'P 1'
#
loop_
_entity.id
_entity.type
_entity.pdbx_description
1 polymer ?
#
loop_
_entity_poly.entity_id
_entity_poly.type
_entity_poly.pdbx_seq_one_letter_code
_entity_poly.pdbx_strand_id
1 'polypeptide(L)' 'MELKLKKSLEQLYLNYYDGLYTEHQLKYMLLKLYKQSDLSDTKWSELILDAQWKHATEEDYENKRRQLREENKEDGE' A
#
# COMPACT_ATOMS: atom_id res chain seq x y z
N MET A 1 -18.09 9.06 2.22
CA MET A 1 -17.07 9.00 1.14
C MET A 1 -15.86 8.18 1.60
N GLU A 2 -15.34 8.47 2.80
CA GLU A 2 -14.21 7.76 3.43
C GLU A 2 -14.38 6.22 3.54
N LEU A 3 -15.58 5.72 3.88
CA LEU A 3 -15.84 4.27 3.96
C LEU A 3 -15.69 3.55 2.61
N LYS A 4 -16.01 4.22 1.49
CA LYS A 4 -15.83 3.65 0.15
C LYS A 4 -14.34 3.61 -0.22
N LEU A 5 -13.59 4.65 0.14
CA LEU A 5 -12.16 4.75 -0.10
C LEU A 5 -11.39 3.66 0.66
N LYS A 6 -11.72 3.44 1.95
CA LYS A 6 -11.16 2.36 2.76
C LYS A 6 -11.35 0.99 2.10
N LYS A 7 -12.57 0.66 1.68
CA LYS A 7 -12.85 -0.61 0.98
C LYS A 7 -12.07 -0.76 -0.32
N SER A 8 -11.92 0.32 -1.09
CA SER A 8 -11.11 0.30 -2.31
C SER A 8 -9.64 0.05 -2.03
N LEU A 9 -9.07 0.68 -1.00
CA LEU A 9 -7.69 0.46 -0.58
C LEU A 9 -7.47 -0.98 -0.10
N GLU A 10 -8.36 -1.49 0.74
CA GLU A 10 -8.31 -2.87 1.23
C GLU A 10 -8.32 -3.88 0.08
N GLN A 11 -9.20 -3.68 -0.91
CA GLN A 11 -9.26 -4.57 -2.08
C GLN A 11 -8.01 -4.47 -2.96
N LEU A 12 -7.41 -3.28 -3.11
CA LEU A 12 -6.17 -3.10 -3.86
C LEU A 12 -5.01 -3.88 -3.23
N TYR A 13 -4.89 -3.82 -1.90
CA TYR A 13 -3.86 -4.56 -1.17
C TYR A 13 -4.14 -6.06 -1.18
N LEU A 14 -5.39 -6.50 -0.99
CA LEU A 14 -5.75 -7.91 -1.09
C LEU A 14 -5.37 -8.49 -2.46
N ASN A 15 -5.75 -7.81 -3.55
CA ASN A 15 -5.39 -8.25 -4.90
C ASN A 15 -3.87 -8.25 -5.14
N TYR A 16 -3.14 -7.31 -4.55
CA TYR A 16 -1.69 -7.29 -4.63
C TYR A 16 -1.07 -8.50 -3.91
N TYR A 17 -1.53 -8.82 -2.70
CA TYR A 17 -1.06 -9.99 -1.94
C TYR A 17 -1.44 -11.32 -2.60
N ASP A 18 -2.59 -11.37 -3.28
CA ASP A 18 -3.00 -12.52 -4.12
C ASP A 18 -2.17 -12.62 -5.42
N GLY A 19 -1.23 -11.71 -5.67
CA GLY A 19 -0.35 -11.70 -6.84
C GLY A 19 -1.03 -11.25 -8.14
N LEU A 20 -2.22 -10.63 -8.07
CA LEU A 20 -2.94 -10.13 -9.24
C LEU A 20 -2.29 -8.87 -9.83
N TYR A 21 -1.49 -8.16 -9.03
CA TYR A 21 -0.81 -6.94 -9.43
C TYR A 21 0.68 -6.99 -9.06
N THR A 22 1.51 -6.43 -9.93
CA THR A 22 2.87 -6.08 -9.54
C THR A 22 2.88 -4.86 -8.63
N GLU A 23 3.99 -4.65 -7.91
CA GLU A 23 4.14 -3.45 -7.07
C GLU A 23 4.00 -2.15 -7.89
N HIS A 24 4.51 -2.14 -9.13
CA HIS A 24 4.36 -0.99 -10.01
C HIS A 24 2.89 -0.70 -10.34
N GLN A 25 2.09 -1.73 -10.60
CA GLN A 25 0.65 -1.60 -10.83
C GLN A 25 -0.09 -1.12 -9.59
N LEU A 26 0.26 -1.66 -8.41
CA LEU A 26 -0.27 -1.19 -7.12
C LEU A 26 0.02 0.30 -6.91
N LYS A 27 1.28 0.74 -7.08
CA LYS A 27 1.68 2.16 -6.96
C LYS A 27 0.88 3.06 -7.89
N TYR A 28 0.69 2.64 -9.15
CA TYR A 28 -0.10 3.40 -10.11
C TYR A 28 -1.58 3.54 -9.69
N MET A 29 -2.21 2.45 -9.23
CA MET A 29 -3.60 2.48 -8.77
C MET A 29 -3.80 3.31 -7.50
N LEU A 30 -2.87 3.22 -6.55
CA LEU A 30 -2.86 4.06 -5.35
C LEU A 30 -2.73 5.54 -5.72
N LEU A 31 -1.82 5.89 -6.63
CA LEU A 31 -1.66 7.28 -7.10
C LEU A 31 -2.93 7.81 -7.77
N LYS A 32 -3.58 6.98 -8.60
CA LYS A 32 -4.85 7.35 -9.25
C LYS A 32 -5.95 7.59 -8.21
N LEU A 33 -6.03 6.73 -7.21
CA LEU A 33 -7.03 6.82 -6.14
C LEU A 33 -6.78 8.04 -5.24
N TYR A 34 -5.51 8.34 -4.93
CA TYR A 34 -5.10 9.53 -4.19
C TYR A 34 -5.52 10.82 -4.91
N LYS A 35 -5.23 10.93 -6.22
CA LYS A 35 -5.61 12.10 -7.04
C LYS A 35 -7.12 12.33 -7.16
N GLN A 36 -7.91 11.30 -6.91
CA GLN A 36 -9.37 11.37 -6.87
C GLN A 36 -9.92 11.64 -5.47
N SER A 37 -9.06 11.55 -4.45
CA SER A 37 -9.38 11.88 -3.08
C SER A 37 -9.05 13.34 -2.79
N ASP A 38 -9.85 13.98 -1.95
CA ASP A 38 -9.58 15.33 -1.42
C ASP A 38 -8.93 15.24 -0.03
N LEU A 39 -8.03 14.26 0.13
CA LEU A 39 -7.38 13.95 1.40
C LEU A 39 -6.01 14.61 1.49
N SER A 40 -5.62 15.03 2.70
CA SER A 40 -4.25 15.41 2.97
C SER A 40 -3.31 14.21 2.89
N ASP A 41 -2.04 14.48 2.61
CA ASP A 41 -0.98 13.45 2.55
C ASP A 41 -0.91 12.63 3.84
N THR A 42 -1.05 13.29 4.99
CA THR A 42 -1.09 12.63 6.29
C THR A 42 -2.25 11.66 6.37
N LYS A 43 -3.45 12.10 6.01
CA LYS A 43 -4.65 11.25 6.12
C LYS A 43 -4.60 10.09 5.13
N TRP A 44 -4.10 10.34 3.93
CA TRP A 44 -3.86 9.32 2.92
C TRP A 44 -2.87 8.25 3.41
N SER A 45 -1.76 8.68 4.02
CA SER A 45 -0.73 7.78 4.55
C SER A 45 -1.27 6.88 5.66
N GLU A 46 -2.06 7.43 6.59
CA GLU A 46 -2.74 6.65 7.63
C GLU A 46 -3.65 5.56 7.03
N LEU A 47 -4.47 5.93 6.03
CA LEU A 47 -5.40 4.99 5.38
C LEU A 47 -4.68 3.90 4.60
N ILE A 48 -3.55 4.24 3.96
CA ILE A 48 -2.71 3.25 3.27
C ILE A 48 -2.17 2.23 4.27
N LEU A 49 -1.63 2.69 5.40
CA LEU A 49 -1.08 1.79 6.42
C LEU A 49 -2.17 0.88 6.97
N ASP A 50 -3.33 1.42 7.34
CA ASP A 50 -4.46 0.64 7.83
C ASP A 50 -4.88 -0.45 6.82
N ALA A 51 -5.00 -0.09 5.54
CA ALA A 51 -5.42 -1.02 4.50
C ALA A 51 -4.38 -2.09 4.20
N GLN A 52 -3.09 -1.73 4.20
CA GLN A 52 -1.98 -2.64 3.99
C GLN A 52 -1.94 -3.70 5.11
N TRP A 53 -2.14 -3.30 6.36
CA TRP A 53 -2.02 -4.20 7.51
C TRP A 53 -3.28 -5.00 7.85
N LYS A 54 -4.45 -4.62 7.32
CA LYS A 54 -5.72 -5.28 7.64
C LYS A 54 -5.74 -6.78 7.32
N HIS A 55 -5.04 -7.17 6.25
CA HIS A 55 -4.93 -8.55 5.78
C HIS A 55 -3.51 -9.08 5.77
N ALA A 56 -2.54 -8.27 6.21
CA ALA A 56 -1.15 -8.69 6.28
C ALA A 56 -0.96 -9.74 7.38
N THR A 57 -0.32 -10.83 7.00
CA THR A 57 0.20 -11.83 7.91
C THR A 57 1.55 -11.38 8.49
N GLU A 58 2.05 -12.12 9.48
CA GLU A 58 3.39 -11.89 10.03
C GLU A 58 4.49 -12.09 8.96
N GLU A 59 4.25 -12.97 7.98
CA GLU A 59 5.12 -13.17 6.83
C GLU A 59 5.15 -11.93 5.91
N ASP A 60 4.01 -11.28 5.68
CA ASP A 60 3.93 -10.04 4.90
C ASP A 60 4.69 -8.90 5.57
N TYR A 61 4.66 -8.84 6.92
CA TYR A 61 5.45 -7.90 7.70
C TYR A 61 6.95 -8.15 7.53
N GLU A 62 7.39 -9.40 7.65
CA GLU A 62 8.81 -9.76 7.49
C GLU A 62 9.31 -9.50 6.08
N ASN A 63 8.51 -9.82 5.06
CA ASN A 63 8.82 -9.54 3.66
C ASN A 63 8.94 -8.04 3.41
N LYS A 64 8.01 -7.23 3.92
CA LYS A 64 8.10 -5.77 3.78
C LYS A 64 9.31 -5.19 4.50
N ARG A 65 9.62 -5.72 5.69
CA ARG A 65 10.82 -5.34 6.47
C ARG A 65 12.11 -5.74 5.76
N ARG A 66 12.12 -6.83 4.99
CA ARG A 66 13.26 -7.23 4.15
C ARG A 66 13.44 -6.29 2.97
N GLN A 67 12.37 -6.01 2.23
CA GLN A 67 12.38 -5.05 1.11
C GLN A 67 12.92 -3.68 1.53
N LEU A 68 12.44 -3.13 2.65
CA LEU A 68 12.92 -1.85 3.17
C LEU A 68 14.42 -1.85 3.50
N ARG A 69 14.99 -3.00 3.88
CA ARG A 69 16.44 -3.12 4.14
C ARG A 69 17.26 -3.20 2.85
N GLU A 70 16.68 -3.75 1.79
CA GLU A 70 17.30 -3.85 0.46
C GLU A 70 17.26 -2.48 -0.23
N GLU A 71 16.11 -1.78 -0.21
CA GLU A 71 15.97 -0.41 -0.74
C GLU A 71 16.94 0.58 -0.06
N ASN A 72 17.05 0.55 1.27
CA ASN A 72 17.99 1.42 2.01
C ASN A 72 19.47 1.08 1.75
N LYS A 73 19.76 -0.11 1.21
CA LYS A 73 21.12 -0.50 0.83
C LYS A 73 21.49 0.04 -0.55
N GLU A 74 20.53 0.10 -1.47
CA GLU A 74 20.74 0.61 -2.83
C GLU A 74 20.84 2.14 -2.88
N ASP A 75 20.18 2.87 -1.98
CA ASP A 75 20.29 4.34 -1.88
C ASP A 75 21.57 4.83 -1.15
N GLY A 76 22.41 3.90 -0.68
CA GLY A 76 23.63 4.17 0.10
C GLY A 76 24.96 3.95 -0.64
N GLU A 77 24.93 3.54 -1.92
CA GLU A 77 26.10 3.42 -2.81
C GLU A 77 26.11 4.52 -3.88
#